data_AF-D4DMR5-F1
#
_entry.id   AF-D4DMR5-F1
#
_cell.length_a   1.000
_cell.length_b   1.000
_cell.length_c   1.000
_cell.angle_alpha   90.00
_cell.angle_beta   90.00
_cell.angle_gamma   90.00
#
_symmetry.space_group_name_H-M   'P 1'
#
loop_
_entity.id
_entity.type
_entity.pdbx_description
1 polymer ?
#
loop_
_entity_poly.entity_id
_entity_poly.type
_entity_poly.pdbx_seq_one_letter_code
_entity_poly.pdbx_strand_id
1 'polypeptide(L)' 'MDLRKLKKLIDLVEESGIAEIEVTEGEEKVRITRSTVAQTVYA' A
#
# COMPACT_ATOMS: atom_id res chain seq x y z
N MET A 1 -7.50 -10.92 -0.95
CA MET A 1 -7.75 -9.59 -1.59
C MET A 1 -7.49 -9.65 -3.10
N ASP A 2 -8.29 -8.99 -3.95
CA ASP A 2 -8.10 -8.96 -5.41
C ASP A 2 -7.37 -7.69 -5.90
N LEU A 3 -6.82 -7.76 -7.13
CA LEU A 3 -6.06 -6.67 -7.74
C LEU A 3 -6.87 -5.36 -7.88
N ARG A 4 -8.21 -5.42 -8.01
CA ARG A 4 -9.04 -4.21 -8.10
C ARG A 4 -9.16 -3.50 -6.76
N LYS A 5 -9.32 -4.27 -5.66
CA LYS A 5 -9.28 -3.72 -4.29
C LYS A 5 -7.92 -3.11 -3.97
N LEU A 6 -6.84 -3.81 -4.31
CA LEU A 6 -5.47 -3.32 -4.10
C LEU A 6 -5.22 -1.99 -4.80
N LYS A 7 -5.63 -1.87 -6.07
CA LYS A 7 -5.47 -0.63 -6.84
C LYS A 7 -6.20 0.56 -6.20
N LYS A 8 -7.46 0.35 -5.78
CA LYS A 8 -8.23 1.39 -5.07
C LYS A 8 -7.57 1.81 -3.76
N LEU A 9 -7.00 0.87 -3.01
CA LEU A 9 -6.30 1.20 -1.77
C LEU A 9 -5.02 1.99 -2.03
N ILE A 10 -4.29 1.68 -3.10
CA ILE A 10 -3.12 2.45 -3.53
C ILE A 10 -3.54 3.88 -3.90
N ASP A 11 -4.53 4.03 -4.78
CA ASP A 11 -5.06 5.34 -5.20
C ASP A 11 -5.50 6.16 -3.98
N LEU A 12 -6.20 5.53 -3.03
CA LEU A 12 -6.62 6.18 -1.78
C LEU A 12 -5.44 6.61 -0.90
N VAL A 13 -4.40 5.79 -0.75
CA VAL A 13 -3.20 6.14 0.04
C VAL A 13 -2.46 7.31 -0.60
N GLU A 14 -2.37 7.35 -1.93
CA GLU A 14 -1.76 8.46 -2.67
C GLU A 14 -2.55 9.76 -2.53
N GLU A 15 -3.87 9.73 -2.72
CA GLU A 15 -4.74 10.90 -2.61
C GLU A 15 -4.86 11.45 -1.19
N SER A 16 -4.92 10.56 -0.18
CA SER A 16 -5.04 10.95 1.22
C SER A 16 -3.71 11.44 1.81
N GLY A 17 -2.60 11.24 1.12
CA GLY A 17 -1.26 11.60 1.60
C GLY A 17 -0.81 10.78 2.80
N ILE A 18 -1.48 9.66 3.10
CA ILE A 18 -1.15 8.78 4.22
C ILE A 18 0.15 8.01 3.90
N ALA A 19 0.98 7.79 4.91
CA ALA A 19 2.25 7.09 4.76
C ALA A 19 2.07 5.56 4.60
N GLU A 20 1.06 4.98 5.26
CA GLU A 20 0.77 3.56 5.22
C GLU A 20 -0.69 3.24 5.59
N ILE A 21 -1.22 2.16 5.02
CA ILE A 21 -2.50 1.56 5.41
C ILE A 21 -2.32 0.05 5.58
N GLU A 22 -2.92 -0.50 6.62
CA GLU A 22 -2.97 -1.93 6.88
C GLU A 22 -4.41 -2.40 6.90
N VAL A 23 -4.71 -3.43 6.11
CA VAL A 23 -6.04 -4.01 5.97
C VAL A 23 -5.94 -5.51 6.23
N THR A 24 -6.82 -6.02 7.08
CA THR A 24 -6.94 -7.45 7.36
C THR A 24 -8.32 -7.92 6.93
N GLU A 25 -8.38 -8.92 6.06
CA GLU A 25 -9.62 -9.50 5.54
C GLU A 25 -9.57 -11.01 5.80
N GLY A 26 -10.24 -11.45 6.88
CA GLY A 26 -10.17 -12.84 7.36
C GLY A 26 -8.77 -13.21 7.84
N GLU A 27 -8.15 -14.18 7.19
CA GLU A 27 -6.77 -14.63 7.45
C GLU A 27 -5.73 -13.92 6.58
N GLU A 28 -6.15 -13.15 5.57
CA GLU A 28 -5.25 -12.39 4.71
C GLU A 28 -4.97 -11.00 5.32
N LYS A 29 -3.69 -10.63 5.38
CA LYS A 29 -3.23 -9.30 5.80
C LYS A 29 -2.48 -8.64 4.66
N VAL A 30 -2.85 -7.40 4.35
CA VAL A 30 -2.15 -6.56 3.37
C VAL A 30 -1.76 -5.25 4.01
N ARG A 31 -0.50 -4.89 3.83
CA ARG A 31 0.04 -3.57 4.17
C ARG A 31 0.45 -2.87 2.89
N ILE A 32 -0.10 -1.69 2.66
CA ILE A 32 0.27 -0.81 1.55
C ILE A 32 1.00 0.36 2.17
N THR A 33 2.27 0.50 1.84
CA THR A 33 3.11 1.60 2.27
C THR A 33 3.32 2.52 1.09
N ARG A 34 3.19 3.83 1.30
CA ARG A 34 3.60 4.80 0.31
C ARG A 34 5.12 4.72 0.19
N SER A 35 5.61 4.17 -0.92
CA SER A 35 7.02 4.27 -1.25
C SER A 35 7.34 5.73 -1.59
N THR A 36 7.68 6.52 -0.58
CA THR A 36 8.60 7.63 -0.83
C THR A 36 9.85 6.97 -1.38
N VAL A 37 10.24 7.31 -2.59
CA VAL A 37 11.34 6.69 -3.33
C VAL A 37 12.67 6.92 -2.59
N ALA A 38 12.88 6.25 -1.46
CA ALA A 38 14.21 5.96 -0.95
C ALA A 38 14.67 4.79 -1.81
N GLN A 39 15.27 5.12 -2.95
CA GLN A 39 15.99 4.17 -3.76
C GLN A 39 16.96 3.43 -2.84
N THR A 40 16.63 2.19 -2.47
CA THR A 40 17.63 1.25 -1.99
C THR A 40 18.49 0.92 -3.21
N VAL A 41 19.47 1.77 -3.47
CA VAL A 41 20.58 1.49 -4.38
C VAL A 41 21.36 0.36 -3.71
N TYR A 42 21.14 -0.87 -4.15
CA TYR A 42 22.06 -1.95 -3.81
C TYR A 42 23.37 -1.68 -4.54
N ALA A 43 24.44 -1.49 -3.77
CA ALA A 43 25.82 -1.41 -4.23
C ALA A 43 26.38 -2.82 -4.49
#